data_AF-A0AAV1DMQ8-F1
#
_entry.id   AF-A0AAV1DMQ8-F1
#
_cell.length_a   1.000
_cell.length_b   1.000
_cell.length_c   1.000
_cell.angle_alpha   90.00
_cell.angle_beta   90.00
_cell.angle_gamma   90.00
#
_symmetry.space_group_name_H-M   'P 1'
#
loop_
_entity.id
_entity.type
_entity.pdbx_description
1 polymer ?
#
loop_
_entity_poly.entity_id
_entity_poly.type
_entity_poly.pdbx_seq_one_letter_code
_entity_poly.pdbx_strand_id
1 'polypeptide(L)'
;MQEFVFKMTAYSHADRVKCNDFLKYSRIQKIIRRGDDLFDMLPEEYSFKELIKKMRPIPASASVVHLPSSLVENAEKFKFLLPGGCNHLAE
;
A
#
# COMPACT_ATOMS: atom_id res chain seq x y z
N MET A 1 -6.58 -6.21 4.49
CA MET A 1 -6.26 -6.88 3.21
C MET A 1 -7.43 -6.99 2.25
N GLN A 2 -8.58 -7.55 2.65
CA GLN A 2 -9.76 -7.63 1.76
C GLN A 2 -10.19 -6.27 1.18
N GLU A 3 -10.10 -5.19 1.96
CA GLU A 3 -10.43 -3.84 1.49
C GLU A 3 -9.54 -3.37 0.32
N PHE A 4 -8.25 -3.75 0.32
CA PHE A 4 -7.33 -3.44 -0.78
C PHE A 4 -7.70 -4.23 -2.03
N VAL A 5 -7.98 -5.52 -1.89
CA VAL A 5 -8.44 -6.33 -3.02
C VAL A 5 -9.75 -5.80 -3.59
N PHE A 6 -10.73 -5.49 -2.73
CA PHE A 6 -11.98 -4.87 -3.16
C PHE A 6 -11.73 -3.59 -3.95
N LYS A 7 -10.93 -2.65 -3.42
CA LYS A 7 -10.58 -1.40 -4.10
C LYS A 7 -9.82 -1.61 -5.41
N MET A 8 -8.92 -2.59 -5.48
CA MET A 8 -8.17 -2.91 -6.70
C MET A 8 -9.05 -3.53 -7.78
N THR A 9 -10.04 -4.34 -7.40
CA THR A 9 -10.96 -5.01 -8.33
C THR A 9 -12.21 -4.20 -8.65
N ALA A 10 -12.45 -3.09 -7.94
CA ALA A 10 -13.63 -2.25 -8.10
C ALA A 10 -13.28 -0.87 -8.66
N TYR A 11 -14.31 -0.11 -9.06
CA TYR A 11 -14.22 1.28 -9.48
C TYR A 11 -13.23 1.52 -10.65
N SER A 12 -12.63 2.71 -10.70
CA SER A 12 -11.74 3.24 -11.74
C SER A 12 -10.39 2.53 -11.87
N HIS A 13 -10.17 1.44 -11.14
CA HIS A 13 -8.88 0.74 -11.08
C HIS A 13 -8.96 -0.74 -11.42
N ALA A 14 -10.17 -1.26 -11.67
CA ALA A 14 -10.39 -2.68 -11.97
C ALA A 14 -9.66 -3.12 -13.26
N ASP A 15 -9.57 -2.24 -14.26
CA ASP A 15 -8.89 -2.44 -15.53
C ASP A 15 -7.35 -2.55 -15.39
N ARG A 16 -6.80 -2.09 -14.27
CA ARG A 16 -5.36 -2.12 -13.98
C ARG A 16 -4.91 -3.48 -13.45
N VAL A 17 -5.84 -4.32 -12.97
CA VAL A 17 -5.56 -5.68 -12.48
C VAL A 17 -5.54 -6.65 -13.66
N LYS A 18 -4.41 -6.70 -14.38
CA LYS A 18 -4.26 -7.51 -15.61
C LYS A 18 -3.95 -8.99 -15.33
N CYS A 19 -3.54 -9.34 -14.11
CA CYS A 19 -3.19 -10.69 -13.71
C CYS A 19 -3.63 -10.95 -12.27
N ASN A 20 -3.99 -12.21 -11.96
CA ASN A 20 -4.40 -12.63 -10.62
C ASN A 20 -3.28 -12.47 -9.58
N ASP A 21 -2.02 -12.40 -10.01
CA ASP A 21 -0.88 -12.17 -9.12
C ASP A 21 -0.95 -10.83 -8.38
N PHE A 22 -1.57 -9.81 -8.97
CA PHE A 22 -1.80 -8.52 -8.32
C PHE A 22 -2.68 -8.62 -7.09
N LEU A 23 -3.54 -9.64 -7.01
CA LEU A 23 -4.48 -9.85 -5.92
C LEU A 23 -3.93 -10.74 -4.80
N LYS A 24 -2.71 -11.29 -4.97
CA LYS A 24 -2.05 -12.10 -3.94
C LYS A 24 -1.77 -11.24 -2.71
N TYR A 25 -2.34 -11.61 -1.57
CA TYR A 25 -2.18 -10.86 -0.31
C TYR A 25 -0.72 -10.70 0.10
N SER A 26 0.11 -11.73 -0.11
CA SER A 26 1.55 -11.68 0.16
C SER A 26 2.25 -10.61 -0.67
N ARG A 27 1.91 -10.47 -1.95
CA ARG A 27 2.43 -9.42 -2.83
C ARG A 27 1.94 -8.05 -2.40
N ILE A 28 0.63 -7.87 -2.23
CA ILE A 28 0.04 -6.59 -1.81
C ILE A 28 0.69 -6.10 -0.51
N GLN A 29 0.84 -6.99 0.47
CA GLN A 29 1.44 -6.67 1.75
C GLN A 29 2.94 -6.35 1.65
N LYS A 30 3.68 -7.03 0.76
CA LYS A 30 5.11 -6.76 0.50
C LYS A 30 5.31 -5.37 -0.12
N ILE A 31 4.45 -4.98 -1.07
CA ILE A 31 4.48 -3.65 -1.70
C ILE A 31 4.15 -2.57 -0.68
N ILE A 32 3.06 -2.72 0.07
CA ILE A 32 2.65 -1.75 1.09
C ILE A 32 3.76 -1.53 2.11
N ARG A 33 4.45 -2.59 2.55
CA ARG A 33 5.59 -2.49 3.47
C ARG A 33 6.75 -1.68 2.90
N ARG A 34 7.01 -1.81 1.60
CA ARG A 34 8.08 -1.07 0.92
C ARG A 34 7.68 0.37 0.61
N GLY A 35 6.38 0.68 0.65
CA GLY A 35 5.85 1.96 0.17
C GLY A 35 5.88 2.08 -1.35
N ASP A 36 5.91 0.95 -2.06
CA ASP A 36 5.95 0.87 -3.52
C ASP A 36 4.53 1.05 -4.12
N ASP A 37 4.44 1.22 -5.44
CA ASP A 37 3.16 1.32 -6.14
C ASP A 37 2.44 -0.04 -6.22
N LEU A 38 1.14 -0.10 -5.87
CA LEU A 38 0.37 -1.35 -5.88
C LEU A 38 0.09 -1.91 -7.28
N PHE A 39 0.10 -1.06 -8.30
CA PHE A 39 -0.26 -1.44 -9.66
C PHE A 39 0.98 -1.58 -10.57
N ASP A 40 2.19 -1.34 -10.04
CA ASP A 40 3.42 -1.20 -10.82
C ASP A 40 3.26 -0.22 -12.00
N MET A 41 2.55 0.89 -11.77
CA MET A 41 2.24 1.88 -12.80
C MET A 41 2.74 3.27 -12.43
N LEU A 42 3.04 4.06 -13.46
CA LEU A 42 3.23 5.50 -13.28
C LEU A 42 1.86 6.14 -13.04
N PRO A 43 1.78 7.10 -12.12
CA PRO A 43 0.51 7.72 -11.80
C PRO A 43 0.04 8.64 -12.92
N GLU A 44 -1.25 8.60 -13.22
CA GLU A 44 -1.85 9.21 -14.42
C GLU A 44 -1.92 10.75 -14.36
N GLU A 45 -1.92 11.35 -13.17
CA GLU A 45 -2.10 12.80 -12.98
C GLU A 45 -1.06 13.38 -12.01
N TYR A 46 0.19 13.50 -12.46
CA TYR A 46 1.23 14.20 -11.71
C TYR A 46 2.06 15.09 -12.62
N SER A 47 2.39 16.28 -12.15
CA SER A 47 3.46 17.07 -12.77
C SER A 47 4.80 16.36 -12.56
N PHE A 48 5.77 16.55 -13.48
CA PHE A 48 7.12 15.98 -13.36
C PHE A 48 7.77 16.24 -11.98
N LYS A 49 7.51 17.41 -11.38
CA LYS A 49 8.01 17.77 -10.05
C LYS A 49 7.47 16.86 -8.95
N GLU A 50 6.18 16.52 -9.00
CA GLU A 50 5.54 15.68 -7.98
C GLU A 50 5.89 14.19 -8.19
N LEU A 51 6.07 13.76 -9.44
CA LEU A 51 6.58 12.43 -9.76
C LEU A 51 7.97 12.21 -9.15
N ILE A 52 8.90 13.15 -9.38
CA ILE A 52 10.29 13.07 -8.85
C ILE A 52 10.32 13.10 -7.33
N LYS A 53 9.40 13.81 -6.67
CA LYS A 53 9.27 13.77 -5.20
C LYS A 53 8.87 12.40 -4.69
N LYS A 54 7.95 11.71 -5.37
CA LYS A 54 7.48 10.37 -4.98
C LYS A 54 8.48 9.24 -5.30
N MET A 55 9.37 9.45 -6.28
CA MET A 55 10.42 8.48 -6.62
C MET A 55 11.62 8.49 -5.66
N ARG A 56 11.75 9.50 -4.79
CA ARG A 56 12.83 9.52 -3.80
C ARG A 56 12.52 8.58 -2.63
N PRO A 57 13.55 7.94 -2.02
CA PRO A 57 13.35 7.11 -0.84
C PRO A 57 12.70 7.94 0.26
N ILE A 58 11.51 7.52 0.71
CA ILE A 58 10.88 8.11 1.89
C ILE A 58 11.65 7.58 3.10
N PRO A 59 12.23 8.44 3.96
CA PRO A 59 12.93 7.96 5.14
C PRO A 59 11.94 7.21 6.03
N ALA A 60 12.31 5.99 6.42
CA ALA A 60 11.52 5.20 7.35
C ALA A 60 11.41 5.95 8.68
N SER A 61 10.20 6.39 9.02
CA SER A 61 9.91 7.05 10.28
C SER A 61 9.21 6.07 11.20
N ALA A 62 9.79 5.80 12.37
CA ALA A 62 9.15 5.04 13.44
C ALA A 62 8.14 5.88 14.24
N SER A 63 7.90 7.12 13.83
CA SER A 63 7.06 8.06 14.58
C SER A 63 5.58 7.84 14.28
N VAL A 64 4.81 7.51 15.32
CA VAL A 64 3.34 7.43 15.30
C VAL A 64 2.68 8.81 15.23
N VAL A 65 3.44 9.88 15.44
CA VAL A 65 2.94 11.27 15.53
C VAL A 65 2.26 11.76 14.24
N HIS A 66 2.56 11.13 13.09
CA HIS A 66 1.96 11.48 11.79
C HIS A 66 0.96 10.44 11.27
N LEU A 67 0.60 9.45 12.08
CA LEU A 67 -0.42 8.47 11.69
C LEU A 67 -1.83 9.03 11.93
N PRO A 68 -2.77 8.85 10.98
CA PRO A 68 -4.15 9.25 11.18
C PRO A 68 -4.75 8.60 12.42
N SER A 69 -5.46 9.38 13.26
CA SER A 69 -6.09 8.89 14.50
C SER A 69 -7.01 7.69 14.26
N SER A 70 -7.71 7.69 13.13
CA SER A 70 -8.60 6.59 12.72
C SER A 70 -7.88 5.25 12.54
N LEU A 71 -6.58 5.27 12.20
CA LEU A 71 -5.78 4.05 12.11
C LEU A 71 -5.45 3.49 13.51
N VAL A 72 -5.19 4.38 14.47
CA VAL A 72 -4.89 4.02 15.86
C VAL A 72 -6.14 3.50 16.56
N GLU A 73 -7.28 4.18 16.39
CA GLU A 73 -8.58 3.77 16.95
C GLU A 73 -9.04 2.41 16.41
N ASN A 74 -8.66 2.07 15.17
CA ASN A 74 -9.02 0.82 14.50
C ASN A 74 -7.79 -0.10 14.31
N ALA A 75 -6.84 -0.08 15.25
CA ALA A 75 -5.57 -0.81 15.14
C ALA A 75 -5.75 -2.32 14.86
N GLU A 76 -6.76 -2.96 15.45
CA GLU A 76 -7.13 -4.36 15.17
C GLU A 76 -7.48 -4.60 13.69
N LYS A 77 -8.33 -3.73 13.13
CA LYS A 77 -8.78 -3.81 11.74
C LYS A 77 -7.62 -3.55 10.78
N PHE A 78 -6.75 -2.59 11.11
CA PHE A 78 -5.63 -2.15 10.29
C PHE A 78 -4.29 -2.73 10.72
N LYS A 79 -4.28 -3.82 11.51
CA LYS A 79 -3.04 -4.42 12.02
C LYS A 79 -2.00 -4.72 10.93
N PHE A 80 -2.48 -5.06 9.73
CA PHE A 80 -1.63 -5.34 8.57
C PHE A 80 -0.82 -4.12 8.05
N LEU A 81 -1.17 -2.90 8.47
CA LEU A 81 -0.43 -1.65 8.21
C LEU A 81 0.51 -1.28 9.37
N LEU A 82 0.35 -1.93 10.53
CA LEU A 82 1.11 -1.64 11.73
C LEU A 82 2.29 -2.62 11.90
N PRO A 83 3.35 -2.22 12.61
CA PRO A 83 4.45 -3.10 12.95
C PRO A 83 3.95 -4.38 13.63
N GLY A 84 4.43 -5.55 13.20
CA GLY A 84 4.07 -6.85 13.78
C GLY A 84 2.73 -7.45 13.33
N GLY A 85 1.88 -6.72 12.61
CA GLY A 85 0.64 -7.29 12.05
C GLY A 85 0.77 -7.85 10.63
N CYS A 86 2.00 -7.95 10.12
CA CYS A 86 2.30 -8.70 8.90
C CYS A 86 2.39 -10.20 9.19
N ASN A 87 1.85 -11.02 8.29
CA ASN A 87 2.21 -12.43 8.25
C ASN A 87 3.70 -12.49 7.87
N HIS A 88 4.56 -12.85 8.82
CA HIS A 88 5.93 -13.25 8.54
C HIS A 88 5.87 -14.57 7.77
N LEU A 89 5.55 -14.52 6.47
CA LEU A 89 6.04 -15.55 5.58
C LEU A 89 7.53 -15.28 5.47
N ALA A 90 8.28 -16.04 6.28
CA ALA A 90 9.71 -16.20 6.15
C ALA A 90 10.05 -16.46 4.67
N GLU A 91 10.89 -15.59 4.14
CA GLU A 91 11.93 -15.95 3.17
C GLU A 91 13.25 -15.50 3.80
#